data_AF-A0A355YN02-F1
#
_entry.id   AF-A0A355YN02-F1
#
_cell.length_a   1.000
_cell.length_b   1.000
_cell.length_c   1.000
_cell.angle_alpha   90.00
_cell.angle_beta   90.00
_cell.angle_gamma   90.00
#
_symmetry.space_group_name_H-M   'P 1'
#
loop_
_entity.id
_entity.type
_entity.pdbx_description
1 polymer ?
#
loop_
_entity_poly.entity_id
_entity_poly.type
_entity_poly.pdbx_seq_one_letter_code
_entity_poly.pdbx_strand_id
1 'polypeptide(L)'
;MKKMARTIGIGQQSFETIREKNYFYIDKTDFIREWWESGASVTLITRPRRFGKTLNMSMMESFFSVEYAEKRSIFEGLSIWEDEKYRKIQGTYPVISLSFANVKETTYSNTMKKFNQILTGLYNKNDFLLDGDLLTDKEKEYFQSVTWDMDEVTAAASLHHLSNYLNQYYGKKVIILLDEYDTPMQEAYVNGFWDELTAFMRSLFNATFKTNPYLERAIMTGITRVAKESIFSDLNNLKVVTTTSAAYATAFGFTEEEVFAALDEYGMQNRDEVKRWYDGFTFGQVRDIYNPWSIINLLDTGKLDTYWANTSANSLVGKLIREGDHSVKRKFETLLRGGTIRSELDEQIVYNQLDGDEEAIWSLLLASGYLKVISVEDWEYTLSLTNDEVRRMFRKMIKGWFKKSGSNYNDFVQALLIHDLDAMNEYMNRVSLSMFSYFDTGKNPSGAEPERFYHGFVLGLMVDLEEDYILISNRESGFGRYDVMLEPRQEKDDAIIMEFKVFQPRKENKLEDTVKNALEQIEEKQYAASLIAKGIPMERIRKYGFAFEGKKVLIG
;
A
#
# COMPACT_ATOMS: atom_id res chain seq x y z
N MET A 1 -39.91 -14.89 9.12
CA MET A 1 -38.71 -15.76 9.13
C MET A 1 -37.49 -14.85 9.16
N LYS A 2 -36.58 -14.97 10.16
CA LYS A 2 -35.30 -14.28 10.09
C LYS A 2 -34.56 -14.81 8.86
N LYS A 3 -34.26 -13.95 7.88
CA LYS A 3 -33.44 -14.31 6.73
C LYS A 3 -32.08 -14.75 7.30
N MET A 4 -31.66 -15.99 7.03
CA MET A 4 -30.31 -16.41 7.44
C MET A 4 -29.29 -15.54 6.73
N ALA A 5 -28.27 -15.09 7.46
CA ALA A 5 -27.16 -14.33 6.89
C ALA A 5 -26.51 -15.14 5.77
N ARG A 6 -26.06 -14.44 4.71
CA ARG A 6 -25.35 -15.08 3.60
C ARG A 6 -24.02 -15.67 4.07
N THR A 7 -23.53 -16.69 3.37
CA THR A 7 -22.21 -17.26 3.67
C THR A 7 -21.11 -16.31 3.21
N ILE A 8 -20.07 -16.14 4.02
CA ILE A 8 -18.93 -15.30 3.65
C ILE A 8 -17.92 -16.12 2.84
N GLY A 9 -17.73 -15.74 1.58
CA GLY A 9 -16.74 -16.36 0.69
C GLY A 9 -15.37 -15.68 0.76
N ILE A 10 -14.63 -15.84 1.86
CA ILE A 10 -13.30 -15.22 2.00
C ILE A 10 -12.38 -15.62 0.84
N GLY A 11 -11.74 -14.63 0.22
CA GLY A 11 -10.77 -14.85 -0.85
C GLY A 11 -11.39 -15.19 -2.20
N GLN A 12 -12.71 -15.27 -2.31
CA GLN A 12 -13.37 -15.47 -3.60
C GLN A 12 -13.26 -14.19 -4.45
N GLN A 13 -12.79 -14.34 -5.69
CA GLN A 13 -12.57 -13.27 -6.65
C GLN A 13 -13.47 -13.40 -7.90
N SER A 14 -14.13 -14.55 -8.10
CA SER A 14 -15.10 -14.76 -9.17
C SER A 14 -16.46 -14.17 -8.80
N PHE A 15 -16.89 -13.15 -9.54
CA PHE A 15 -18.22 -12.56 -9.39
C PHE A 15 -19.32 -13.60 -9.62
N GLU A 16 -19.21 -14.39 -10.69
CA GLU A 16 -20.10 -15.50 -10.98
C GLU A 16 -20.25 -16.43 -9.78
N THR A 17 -19.13 -16.93 -9.22
CA THR A 17 -19.20 -17.89 -8.12
C THR A 17 -19.87 -17.29 -6.88
N ILE A 18 -19.62 -16.01 -6.59
CA ILE A 18 -20.26 -15.31 -5.47
C ILE A 18 -21.78 -15.28 -5.66
N ARG A 19 -22.24 -14.98 -6.87
CA ARG A 19 -23.67 -14.90 -7.20
C ARG A 19 -24.33 -16.27 -7.22
N GLU A 20 -23.74 -17.27 -7.88
CA GLU A 20 -24.29 -18.62 -7.98
C GLU A 20 -24.37 -19.34 -6.62
N LYS A 21 -23.35 -19.18 -5.78
CA LYS A 21 -23.32 -19.78 -4.43
C LYS A 21 -24.04 -18.95 -3.38
N ASN A 22 -24.65 -17.83 -3.78
CA ASN A 22 -25.32 -16.88 -2.88
C ASN A 22 -24.45 -16.47 -1.69
N TYR A 23 -23.17 -16.21 -1.95
CA TYR A 23 -22.26 -15.66 -0.96
C TYR A 23 -22.56 -14.18 -0.69
N PHE A 24 -22.10 -13.69 0.45
CA PHE A 24 -22.21 -12.28 0.81
C PHE A 24 -21.59 -11.40 -0.27
N TYR A 25 -22.37 -10.43 -0.73
CA TYR A 25 -22.01 -9.50 -1.80
C TYR A 25 -22.72 -8.18 -1.58
N ILE A 26 -21.97 -7.09 -1.73
CA ILE A 26 -22.50 -5.72 -1.77
C ILE A 26 -22.50 -5.32 -3.23
N ASP A 27 -23.65 -4.88 -3.71
CA ASP A 27 -23.87 -4.61 -5.12
C ASP A 27 -23.10 -3.38 -5.59
N LYS A 28 -22.15 -3.60 -6.52
CA LYS A 28 -21.36 -2.56 -7.18
C LYS A 28 -21.61 -2.51 -8.69
N THR A 29 -22.68 -3.15 -9.16
CA THR A 29 -22.94 -3.29 -10.60
C THR A 29 -23.29 -1.98 -11.30
N ASP A 30 -23.69 -0.94 -10.57
CA ASP A 30 -23.90 0.39 -11.14
C ASP A 30 -22.61 0.97 -11.77
N PHE A 31 -21.44 0.50 -11.32
CA PHE A 31 -20.16 0.82 -11.97
C PHE A 31 -20.15 0.49 -13.47
N ILE A 32 -20.84 -0.58 -13.89
CA ILE A 32 -20.98 -0.95 -15.31
C ILE A 32 -21.66 0.18 -16.08
N ARG A 33 -22.75 0.72 -15.53
CA ARG A 33 -23.51 1.84 -16.11
C ARG A 33 -22.63 3.09 -16.18
N GLU A 34 -22.06 3.50 -15.05
CA GLU A 34 -21.22 4.71 -14.97
C GLU A 34 -20.06 4.66 -15.97
N TRP A 35 -19.35 3.53 -16.05
CA TRP A 35 -18.24 3.37 -16.97
C TRP A 35 -18.70 3.35 -18.43
N TRP A 36 -19.78 2.62 -18.74
CA TRP A 36 -20.31 2.53 -20.09
C TRP A 36 -20.79 3.88 -20.62
N GLU A 37 -21.40 4.71 -19.78
CA GLU A 37 -21.89 6.03 -20.18
C GLU A 37 -20.80 7.09 -20.23
N SER A 38 -19.68 6.89 -19.55
CA SER A 38 -18.56 7.84 -19.56
C SER A 38 -17.94 8.09 -20.95
N GLY A 39 -18.15 7.17 -21.91
CA GLY A 39 -17.61 7.25 -23.27
C GLY A 39 -16.09 7.15 -23.37
N ALA A 40 -15.38 6.90 -22.26
CA ALA A 40 -13.91 6.78 -22.27
C ALA A 40 -13.47 5.51 -23.01
N SER A 41 -12.51 5.64 -23.92
CA SER A 41 -11.94 4.51 -24.66
C SER A 41 -11.02 3.66 -23.77
N VAL A 42 -10.13 4.28 -23.00
CA VAL A 42 -9.26 3.57 -22.06
C VAL A 42 -9.35 4.27 -20.71
N THR A 43 -9.68 3.50 -19.66
CA THR A 43 -9.77 4.01 -18.29
C THR A 43 -8.76 3.30 -17.39
N LEU A 44 -7.85 4.05 -16.78
CA LEU A 44 -7.01 3.56 -15.69
C LEU A 44 -7.64 3.94 -14.36
N ILE A 45 -7.92 2.95 -13.51
CA ILE A 45 -8.49 3.12 -12.18
C ILE A 45 -7.45 2.70 -11.14
N THR A 46 -7.01 3.65 -10.32
CA THR A 46 -6.10 3.39 -9.20
C THR A 46 -6.88 3.43 -7.89
N ARG A 47 -6.79 2.34 -7.13
CA ARG A 47 -7.38 2.22 -5.80
C ARG A 47 -6.45 1.43 -4.89
N PRO A 48 -6.52 1.61 -3.57
CA PRO A 48 -5.70 0.85 -2.65
C PRO A 48 -5.90 -0.67 -2.77
N ARG A 49 -4.98 -1.44 -2.18
CA ARG A 49 -5.04 -2.91 -2.19
C ARG A 49 -6.29 -3.42 -1.48
N ARG A 50 -6.84 -4.52 -1.99
CA ARG A 50 -8.02 -5.20 -1.42
C ARG A 50 -9.33 -4.40 -1.44
N PHE A 51 -9.42 -3.36 -2.30
CA PHE A 51 -10.64 -2.57 -2.51
C PHE A 51 -11.65 -3.15 -3.53
N GLY A 52 -11.53 -4.45 -3.85
CA GLY A 52 -12.45 -5.10 -4.78
C GLY A 52 -12.13 -4.94 -6.26
N LYS A 53 -10.93 -4.45 -6.62
CA LYS A 53 -10.50 -4.27 -8.02
C LYS A 53 -10.68 -5.54 -8.86
N THR A 54 -10.05 -6.64 -8.45
CA THR A 54 -10.15 -7.93 -9.15
C THR A 54 -11.58 -8.47 -9.24
N LEU A 55 -12.37 -8.30 -8.17
CA LEU A 55 -13.78 -8.72 -8.18
C LEU A 55 -14.60 -7.88 -9.17
N ASN A 56 -14.37 -6.57 -9.23
CA ASN A 56 -14.99 -5.71 -10.23
C ASN A 56 -14.53 -6.08 -11.64
N MET A 57 -13.25 -6.42 -11.86
CA MET A 57 -12.80 -6.90 -13.18
C MET A 57 -13.52 -8.20 -13.59
N SER A 58 -13.67 -9.15 -12.67
CA SER A 58 -14.48 -10.36 -12.90
C SER A 58 -15.96 -10.05 -13.17
N MET A 59 -16.54 -9.07 -12.49
CA MET A 59 -17.91 -8.59 -12.73
C MET A 59 -18.05 -7.97 -14.13
N MET A 60 -17.09 -7.13 -14.54
CA MET A 60 -17.07 -6.52 -15.88
C MET A 60 -16.94 -7.60 -16.97
N GLU A 61 -16.05 -8.57 -16.78
CA GLU A 61 -15.90 -9.72 -17.68
C GLU A 61 -17.20 -10.51 -17.78
N SER A 62 -17.81 -10.86 -16.64
CA SER A 62 -19.08 -11.61 -16.58
C SER A 62 -20.24 -10.85 -17.23
N PHE A 63 -20.20 -9.52 -17.22
CA PHE A 63 -21.23 -8.69 -17.81
C PHE A 63 -21.08 -8.55 -19.32
N PHE A 64 -19.87 -8.28 -19.83
CA PHE A 64 -19.69 -7.98 -21.25
C PHE A 64 -19.39 -9.21 -22.12
N SER A 65 -18.68 -10.20 -21.58
CA SER A 65 -18.10 -11.29 -22.36
C SER A 65 -19.16 -12.20 -23.00
N VAL A 66 -19.00 -12.49 -24.28
CA VAL A 66 -19.81 -13.48 -25.02
C VAL A 66 -19.85 -14.86 -24.37
N GLU A 67 -18.82 -15.22 -23.58
CA GLU A 67 -18.80 -16.48 -22.80
C GLU A 67 -19.91 -16.53 -21.73
N TYR A 68 -20.49 -15.37 -21.37
CA TYR A 68 -21.53 -15.23 -20.35
C TYR A 68 -22.90 -14.88 -20.92
N ALA A 69 -23.12 -14.99 -22.25
CA ALA A 69 -24.39 -14.65 -22.91
C ALA A 69 -25.62 -15.33 -22.29
N GLU A 70 -25.45 -16.57 -21.82
CA GLU A 70 -26.51 -17.38 -21.19
C GLU A 70 -26.57 -17.23 -19.66
N LYS A 71 -25.60 -16.53 -19.04
CA LYS A 71 -25.47 -16.40 -17.58
C LYS A 71 -26.14 -15.15 -17.03
N ARG A 72 -27.36 -14.84 -17.50
CA ARG A 72 -28.09 -13.61 -17.14
C ARG A 72 -28.53 -13.56 -15.68
N SER A 73 -28.85 -14.73 -15.11
CA SER A 73 -29.38 -14.87 -13.76
C SER A 73 -28.45 -14.35 -12.66
N ILE A 74 -27.13 -14.34 -12.89
CA ILE A 74 -26.16 -13.84 -11.89
C ILE A 74 -26.31 -12.33 -11.64
N PHE A 75 -26.94 -11.59 -12.56
CA PHE A 75 -27.21 -10.16 -12.42
C PHE A 75 -28.61 -9.86 -11.87
N GLU A 76 -29.50 -10.84 -11.78
CA GLU A 76 -30.85 -10.62 -11.26
C GLU A 76 -30.84 -10.09 -9.82
N GLY A 77 -31.67 -9.06 -9.57
CA GLY A 77 -31.74 -8.38 -8.28
C GLY A 77 -30.58 -7.43 -7.98
N LEU A 78 -29.73 -7.13 -8.97
CA LEU A 78 -28.69 -6.11 -8.89
C LEU A 78 -29.09 -4.84 -9.66
N SER A 79 -28.53 -3.70 -9.29
CA SER A 79 -28.88 -2.36 -9.79
C SER A 79 -28.71 -2.21 -11.30
N ILE A 80 -27.68 -2.83 -11.90
CA ILE A 80 -27.48 -2.82 -13.35
C ILE A 80 -28.62 -3.51 -14.09
N TRP A 81 -29.24 -4.50 -13.46
CA TRP A 81 -30.24 -5.37 -14.08
C TRP A 81 -31.64 -4.77 -14.08
N GLU A 82 -31.85 -3.65 -13.40
CA GLU A 82 -33.12 -2.93 -13.39
C GLU A 82 -33.42 -2.28 -14.76
N ASP A 83 -32.38 -1.89 -15.50
CA ASP A 83 -32.50 -1.17 -16.77
C ASP A 83 -32.37 -2.09 -18.01
N GLU A 84 -33.38 -2.06 -18.88
CA GLU A 84 -33.47 -2.88 -20.09
C GLU A 84 -32.34 -2.64 -21.09
N LYS A 85 -31.82 -1.41 -21.15
CA LYS A 85 -30.69 -1.05 -22.02
C LYS A 85 -29.48 -1.93 -21.74
N TYR A 86 -29.18 -2.15 -20.45
CA TYR A 86 -28.02 -2.93 -20.02
C TYR A 86 -28.26 -4.43 -20.18
N ARG A 87 -29.49 -4.91 -19.98
CA ARG A 87 -29.85 -6.32 -20.26
C ARG A 87 -29.61 -6.72 -21.71
N LYS A 88 -29.75 -5.79 -22.66
CA LYS A 88 -29.46 -6.01 -24.10
C LYS A 88 -27.98 -6.04 -24.43
N ILE A 89 -27.14 -5.44 -23.59
CA ILE A 89 -25.68 -5.36 -23.78
C ILE A 89 -24.97 -6.57 -23.16
N GLN A 90 -25.55 -7.17 -22.13
CA GLN A 90 -24.95 -8.27 -21.39
C GLN A 90 -24.59 -9.44 -22.31
N GLY A 91 -23.34 -9.89 -22.20
CA GLY A 91 -22.79 -11.05 -22.90
C GLY A 91 -22.70 -10.88 -24.41
N THR A 92 -22.49 -9.64 -24.90
CA THR A 92 -22.50 -9.37 -26.34
C THR A 92 -21.16 -8.94 -26.93
N TYR A 93 -20.09 -8.82 -26.13
CA TYR A 93 -18.77 -8.37 -26.59
C TYR A 93 -17.70 -9.45 -26.41
N PRO A 94 -16.77 -9.62 -27.37
CA PRO A 94 -15.54 -10.35 -27.09
C PRO A 94 -14.73 -9.58 -26.04
N VAL A 95 -14.27 -10.29 -25.00
CA VAL A 95 -13.50 -9.72 -23.89
C VAL A 95 -12.16 -10.43 -23.77
N ILE A 96 -11.07 -9.68 -23.75
CA ILE A 96 -9.75 -10.17 -23.34
C ILE A 96 -9.52 -9.73 -21.90
N SER A 97 -9.53 -10.68 -20.97
CA SER A 97 -9.31 -10.47 -19.54
C SER A 97 -7.96 -11.04 -19.14
N LEU A 98 -7.10 -10.23 -18.54
CA LEU A 98 -5.76 -10.63 -18.10
C LEU A 98 -5.34 -9.89 -16.83
N SER A 99 -4.38 -10.46 -16.10
CA SER A 99 -3.87 -9.86 -14.86
C SER A 99 -2.35 -10.00 -14.77
N PHE A 100 -1.68 -8.92 -14.37
CA PHE A 100 -0.25 -8.93 -14.05
C PHE A 100 0.03 -9.15 -12.56
N ALA A 101 -0.97 -9.49 -11.76
CA ALA A 101 -0.85 -9.78 -10.32
C ALA A 101 0.19 -10.86 -9.98
N ASN A 102 0.43 -11.79 -10.91
CA ASN A 102 1.37 -12.90 -10.76
C ASN A 102 2.75 -12.63 -11.39
N VAL A 103 3.01 -11.43 -11.90
CA VAL A 103 4.32 -11.04 -12.44
C VAL A 103 5.16 -10.46 -11.30
N LYS A 104 5.70 -11.35 -10.47
CA LYS A 104 6.45 -11.03 -9.24
C LYS A 104 7.93 -11.36 -9.32
N GLU A 105 8.45 -11.49 -10.53
CA GLU A 105 9.80 -11.97 -10.76
C GLU A 105 10.83 -10.88 -10.43
N THR A 106 11.98 -11.28 -9.90
CA THR A 106 13.03 -10.36 -9.45
C THR A 106 14.09 -10.08 -10.53
N THR A 107 13.91 -10.59 -11.75
CA THR A 107 14.81 -10.35 -12.89
C THR A 107 14.00 -10.08 -14.15
N TYR A 108 14.57 -9.29 -15.06
CA TYR A 108 13.94 -8.97 -16.34
C TYR A 108 13.62 -10.22 -17.18
N SER A 109 14.58 -11.14 -17.31
CA SER A 109 14.38 -12.36 -18.12
C SER A 109 13.23 -13.24 -17.62
N ASN A 110 13.12 -13.45 -16.30
CA ASN A 110 12.01 -14.22 -15.74
C ASN A 110 10.68 -13.46 -15.85
N THR A 111 10.71 -12.13 -15.67
CA THR A 111 9.55 -11.26 -15.89
C THR A 111 8.99 -11.43 -17.30
N MET A 112 9.86 -11.42 -18.32
CA MET A 112 9.45 -11.64 -19.71
C MET A 112 8.87 -13.03 -19.95
N LYS A 113 9.46 -14.08 -19.39
CA LYS A 113 8.86 -15.43 -19.45
C LYS A 113 7.46 -15.46 -18.83
N LYS A 114 7.23 -14.69 -17.77
CA LYS A 114 5.91 -14.61 -17.13
C LYS A 114 4.88 -13.87 -17.99
N PHE A 115 5.28 -12.79 -18.65
CA PHE A 115 4.44 -12.13 -19.67
C PHE A 115 4.09 -13.11 -20.79
N ASN A 116 5.09 -13.81 -21.33
CA ASN A 116 4.88 -14.77 -22.40
C ASN A 116 3.91 -15.88 -21.99
N GLN A 117 4.03 -16.43 -20.78
CA GLN A 117 3.09 -17.42 -20.25
C GLN A 117 1.64 -16.90 -20.19
N ILE A 118 1.44 -15.66 -19.75
CA ILE A 118 0.10 -15.04 -19.68
C ILE A 118 -0.47 -14.89 -21.09
N LEU A 119 0.32 -14.38 -22.03
CA LEU A 119 -0.09 -14.15 -23.41
C LEU A 119 -0.37 -15.45 -24.16
N THR A 120 0.48 -16.46 -24.03
CA THR A 120 0.22 -17.81 -24.56
C THR A 120 -1.06 -18.40 -23.97
N GLY A 121 -1.34 -18.19 -22.68
CA GLY A 121 -2.61 -18.63 -22.08
C GLY A 121 -3.84 -18.01 -22.74
N LEU A 122 -3.76 -16.74 -23.15
CA LEU A 122 -4.83 -16.07 -23.89
C LEU A 122 -5.03 -16.68 -25.29
N TYR A 123 -3.93 -16.99 -25.99
CA TYR A 123 -4.00 -17.62 -27.31
C TYR A 123 -4.59 -19.03 -27.21
N ASN A 124 -4.11 -19.86 -26.28
CA ASN A 124 -4.63 -21.21 -26.05
C ASN A 124 -6.14 -21.21 -25.74
N LYS A 125 -6.63 -20.22 -24.97
CA LYS A 125 -8.08 -20.08 -24.69
C LYS A 125 -8.90 -19.84 -25.96
N ASN A 126 -8.26 -19.31 -27.00
CA ASN A 126 -8.87 -18.94 -28.27
C ASN A 126 -8.39 -19.82 -29.45
N ASP A 127 -7.93 -21.04 -29.20
CA ASP A 127 -7.48 -21.97 -30.25
C ASP A 127 -8.54 -22.26 -31.31
N PHE A 128 -9.83 -22.14 -30.97
CA PHE A 128 -10.94 -22.26 -31.92
C PHE A 128 -10.88 -21.26 -33.08
N LEU A 129 -10.08 -20.18 -32.95
CA LEU A 129 -9.84 -19.22 -34.04
C LEU A 129 -9.01 -19.81 -35.19
N LEU A 130 -8.28 -20.91 -34.94
CA LEU A 130 -7.52 -21.63 -35.97
C LEU A 130 -8.41 -22.51 -36.86
N ASP A 131 -9.64 -22.79 -36.42
CA ASP A 131 -10.58 -23.63 -37.13
C ASP A 131 -11.17 -22.92 -38.36
N GLY A 132 -11.21 -23.61 -39.49
CA GLY A 132 -11.75 -23.10 -40.75
C GLY A 132 -10.84 -22.08 -41.45
N ASP A 133 -11.45 -21.23 -42.28
CA ASP A 133 -10.75 -20.30 -43.18
C ASP A 133 -10.86 -18.83 -42.74
N LEU A 134 -11.17 -18.58 -41.46
CA LEU A 134 -11.27 -17.22 -40.93
C LEU A 134 -9.92 -16.51 -40.97
N LEU A 135 -8.88 -17.18 -40.46
CA LEU A 135 -7.52 -16.67 -40.43
C LEU A 135 -6.74 -17.14 -41.66
N THR A 136 -5.96 -16.24 -42.25
CA THR A 136 -5.01 -16.60 -43.31
C THR A 136 -3.88 -17.49 -42.78
N ASP A 137 -3.18 -18.21 -43.67
CA ASP A 137 -2.06 -19.08 -43.25
C ASP A 137 -0.98 -18.32 -42.46
N LYS A 138 -0.72 -17.05 -42.81
CA LYS A 138 0.23 -16.18 -42.09
C LYS A 138 -0.28 -15.76 -40.71
N GLU A 139 -1.58 -15.53 -40.58
CA GLU A 139 -2.18 -15.22 -39.28
C GLU A 139 -2.21 -16.46 -38.38
N LYS A 140 -2.44 -17.65 -38.94
CA LYS A 140 -2.31 -18.92 -38.22
C LYS A 140 -0.87 -19.16 -37.78
N GLU A 141 0.11 -18.89 -38.64
CA GLU A 141 1.54 -18.98 -38.30
C GLU A 141 1.90 -18.02 -37.15
N TYR A 142 1.46 -16.76 -37.20
CA TYR A 142 1.66 -15.81 -36.10
C TYR A 142 0.96 -16.26 -34.82
N PHE A 143 -0.28 -16.75 -34.92
CA PHE A 143 -1.01 -17.27 -33.77
C PHE A 143 -0.23 -18.38 -33.07
N GLN A 144 0.34 -19.29 -33.85
CA GLN A 144 1.16 -20.41 -33.36
C GLN A 144 2.54 -19.97 -32.84
N SER A 145 3.03 -18.77 -33.19
CA SER A 145 4.29 -18.24 -32.67
C SER A 145 4.19 -17.59 -31.30
N VAL A 146 2.97 -17.42 -30.74
CA VAL A 146 2.77 -16.87 -29.40
C VAL A 146 2.97 -17.95 -28.33
N THR A 147 4.24 -18.24 -28.06
CA THR A 147 4.68 -19.28 -27.12
C THR A 147 5.39 -18.69 -25.90
N TRP A 148 5.67 -19.53 -24.90
CA TRP A 148 6.32 -19.12 -23.64
C TRP A 148 7.75 -18.54 -23.85
N ASP A 149 8.40 -18.88 -24.95
CA ASP A 149 9.75 -18.48 -25.34
C ASP A 149 9.79 -17.45 -26.49
N MET A 150 8.64 -16.86 -26.85
CA MET A 150 8.57 -15.83 -27.88
C MET A 150 9.42 -14.60 -27.55
N ASP A 151 9.83 -13.88 -28.59
CA ASP A 151 10.56 -12.63 -28.46
C ASP A 151 9.66 -11.46 -28.02
N GLU A 152 10.28 -10.37 -27.59
CA GLU A 152 9.58 -9.18 -27.06
C GLU A 152 8.71 -8.48 -28.11
N VAL A 153 9.07 -8.54 -29.39
CA VAL A 153 8.30 -7.91 -30.48
C VAL A 153 7.00 -8.67 -30.68
N THR A 154 7.08 -10.00 -30.72
CA THR A 154 5.90 -10.88 -30.76
C THR A 154 5.03 -10.67 -29.53
N ALA A 155 5.63 -10.65 -28.33
CA ALA A 155 4.89 -10.41 -27.08
C ALA A 155 4.18 -9.05 -27.06
N ALA A 156 4.85 -7.97 -27.48
CA ALA A 156 4.28 -6.62 -27.49
C ALA A 156 3.10 -6.46 -28.47
N ALA A 157 3.11 -7.17 -29.60
CA ALA A 157 2.04 -7.11 -30.60
C ALA A 157 0.90 -8.12 -30.35
N SER A 158 1.10 -9.10 -29.49
CA SER A 158 0.16 -10.21 -29.26
C SER A 158 -1.30 -9.78 -28.97
N LEU A 159 -1.53 -8.86 -28.03
CA LEU A 159 -2.90 -8.42 -27.70
C LEU A 159 -3.58 -7.67 -28.86
N HIS A 160 -2.80 -6.95 -29.69
CA HIS A 160 -3.31 -6.30 -30.89
C HIS A 160 -3.80 -7.34 -31.90
N HIS A 161 -2.98 -8.37 -32.17
CA HIS A 161 -3.33 -9.44 -33.10
C HIS A 161 -4.49 -10.28 -32.59
N LEU A 162 -4.51 -10.66 -31.31
CA LEU A 162 -5.66 -11.36 -30.73
C LEU A 162 -6.95 -10.54 -30.82
N SER A 163 -6.86 -9.20 -30.63
CA SER A 163 -8.00 -8.32 -30.81
C SER A 163 -8.54 -8.33 -32.25
N ASN A 164 -7.64 -8.34 -33.25
CA ASN A 164 -8.00 -8.49 -34.65
C ASN A 164 -8.73 -9.81 -34.89
N TYR A 165 -8.16 -10.93 -34.44
CA TYR A 165 -8.73 -12.25 -34.70
C TYR A 165 -10.11 -12.43 -34.07
N LEU A 166 -10.29 -11.96 -32.83
CA LEU A 166 -11.60 -11.94 -32.18
C LEU A 166 -12.59 -11.00 -32.89
N ASN A 167 -12.11 -9.86 -33.40
CA ASN A 167 -12.95 -8.96 -34.17
C ASN A 167 -13.46 -9.58 -35.47
N GLN A 168 -12.58 -10.29 -36.19
CA GLN A 168 -12.95 -11.04 -37.40
C GLN A 168 -13.96 -12.14 -37.08
N TYR A 169 -13.75 -12.91 -35.99
CA TYR A 169 -14.62 -14.02 -35.61
C TYR A 169 -16.01 -13.56 -35.17
N TYR A 170 -16.08 -12.59 -34.24
CA TYR A 170 -17.34 -12.16 -33.62
C TYR A 170 -18.01 -10.98 -34.35
N GLY A 171 -17.34 -10.36 -35.33
CA GLY A 171 -17.83 -9.16 -36.02
C GLY A 171 -17.99 -7.94 -35.11
N LYS A 172 -17.32 -7.94 -33.95
CA LYS A 172 -17.42 -6.89 -32.93
C LYS A 172 -16.07 -6.50 -32.38
N LYS A 173 -15.90 -5.22 -32.05
CA LYS A 173 -14.70 -4.73 -31.38
C LYS A 173 -14.58 -5.33 -29.96
N VAL A 174 -13.36 -5.41 -29.47
CA VAL A 174 -12.98 -6.14 -28.26
C VAL A 174 -12.92 -5.21 -27.05
N ILE A 175 -13.38 -5.69 -25.90
CA ILE A 175 -13.14 -5.03 -24.61
C ILE A 175 -11.92 -5.67 -23.95
N ILE A 176 -10.98 -4.86 -23.46
CA ILE A 176 -9.77 -5.35 -22.78
C ILE A 176 -9.80 -4.98 -21.30
N LEU A 177 -9.67 -5.97 -20.42
CA LEU A 177 -9.63 -5.81 -18.97
C LEU A 177 -8.25 -6.24 -18.47
N LEU A 178 -7.44 -5.30 -17.98
CA LEU A 178 -6.09 -5.56 -17.46
C LEU A 178 -6.02 -5.25 -15.96
N ASP A 179 -5.95 -6.29 -15.12
CA ASP A 179 -5.84 -6.13 -13.67
C ASP A 179 -4.39 -6.10 -13.17
N GLU A 180 -4.16 -5.34 -12.10
CA GLU A 180 -2.88 -5.12 -11.42
C GLU A 180 -1.70 -4.79 -12.37
N TYR A 181 -1.92 -3.84 -13.28
CA TYR A 181 -0.95 -3.48 -14.32
C TYR A 181 0.41 -3.00 -13.75
N ASP A 182 0.42 -2.45 -12.53
CA ASP A 182 1.56 -1.82 -11.88
C ASP A 182 2.39 -2.78 -11.02
N THR A 183 1.91 -4.02 -10.77
CA THR A 183 2.66 -5.05 -10.04
C THR A 183 4.06 -5.32 -10.61
N PRO A 184 4.24 -5.60 -11.92
CA PRO A 184 5.58 -5.85 -12.48
C PRO A 184 6.48 -4.61 -12.41
N MET A 185 5.91 -3.41 -12.50
CA MET A 185 6.65 -2.15 -12.39
C MET A 185 7.22 -1.97 -10.98
N GLN A 186 6.44 -2.33 -9.94
CA GLN A 186 6.92 -2.29 -8.54
C GLN A 186 8.11 -3.23 -8.34
N GLU A 187 8.06 -4.45 -8.87
CA GLU A 187 9.19 -5.39 -8.77
C GLU A 187 10.40 -4.93 -9.57
N ALA A 188 10.20 -4.36 -10.75
CA ALA A 188 11.29 -3.81 -11.56
C ALA A 188 12.01 -2.67 -10.86
N TYR A 189 11.27 -1.80 -10.16
CA TYR A 189 11.85 -0.73 -9.36
C TYR A 189 12.64 -1.29 -8.17
N VAL A 190 12.07 -2.23 -7.42
CA VAL A 190 12.72 -2.83 -6.24
C VAL A 190 14.00 -3.58 -6.61
N ASN A 191 14.02 -4.25 -7.76
CA ASN A 191 15.10 -5.14 -8.18
C ASN A 191 16.03 -4.54 -9.27
N GLY A 192 15.78 -3.30 -9.72
CA GLY A 192 16.71 -2.53 -10.55
C GLY A 192 16.71 -2.85 -12.06
N PHE A 193 15.58 -3.27 -12.63
CA PHE A 193 15.39 -3.49 -14.08
C PHE A 193 14.26 -2.62 -14.67
N TRP A 194 14.08 -1.43 -14.11
CA TRP A 194 12.98 -0.51 -14.43
C TRP A 194 12.98 -0.05 -15.89
N ASP A 195 14.14 0.31 -16.43
CA ASP A 195 14.24 0.91 -17.77
C ASP A 195 13.90 -0.10 -18.87
N GLU A 196 14.41 -1.34 -18.74
CA GLU A 196 14.13 -2.43 -19.68
C GLU A 196 12.63 -2.76 -19.68
N LEU A 197 12.02 -2.94 -18.50
CA LEU A 197 10.60 -3.24 -18.42
C LEU A 197 9.73 -2.08 -18.91
N THR A 198 10.11 -0.83 -18.62
CA THR A 198 9.39 0.36 -19.09
C THR A 198 9.33 0.38 -20.62
N ALA A 199 10.44 0.04 -21.30
CA ALA A 199 10.48 0.00 -22.76
C ALA A 199 9.52 -1.05 -23.34
N PHE A 200 9.51 -2.27 -22.77
CA PHE A 200 8.59 -3.33 -23.17
C PHE A 200 7.13 -2.94 -22.93
N MET A 201 6.80 -2.48 -21.71
CA MET A 201 5.44 -2.09 -21.32
C MET A 201 4.89 -0.95 -22.18
N ARG A 202 5.73 0.03 -22.53
CA ARG A 202 5.35 1.11 -23.45
C ARG A 202 4.98 0.56 -24.83
N SER A 203 5.77 -0.39 -25.37
CA SER A 203 5.48 -1.03 -26.66
C SER A 203 4.16 -1.80 -26.63
N LEU A 204 3.99 -2.67 -25.63
CA LEU A 204 2.78 -3.46 -25.42
C LEU A 204 1.55 -2.57 -25.28
N PHE A 205 1.61 -1.55 -24.43
CA PHE A 205 0.48 -0.66 -24.15
C PHE A 205 0.15 0.24 -25.34
N ASN A 206 1.15 0.69 -26.10
CA ASN A 206 0.91 1.43 -27.34
C ASN A 206 0.14 0.57 -28.35
N ALA A 207 0.63 -0.65 -28.63
CA ALA A 207 0.02 -1.61 -29.55
C ALA A 207 -1.40 -2.01 -29.13
N THR A 208 -1.63 -2.15 -27.82
CA THR A 208 -2.89 -2.63 -27.24
C THR A 208 -3.95 -1.53 -27.11
N PHE A 209 -3.57 -0.36 -26.60
CA PHE A 209 -4.52 0.66 -26.12
C PHE A 209 -4.56 1.94 -26.96
N LYS A 210 -3.54 2.21 -27.79
CA LYS A 210 -3.46 3.42 -28.61
C LYS A 210 -3.75 3.12 -30.09
N THR A 211 -2.99 2.18 -30.66
CA THR A 211 -2.96 1.93 -32.11
C THR A 211 -3.83 0.74 -32.52
N ASN A 212 -4.63 0.20 -31.61
CA ASN A 212 -5.52 -0.93 -31.84
C ASN A 212 -6.89 -0.47 -32.39
N PRO A 213 -7.18 -0.61 -33.70
CA PRO A 213 -8.46 -0.21 -34.27
C PRO A 213 -9.61 -1.14 -33.86
N TYR A 214 -9.28 -2.34 -33.38
CA TYR A 214 -10.21 -3.39 -32.96
C TYR A 214 -10.65 -3.24 -31.50
N LEU A 215 -10.08 -2.28 -30.77
CA LEU A 215 -10.46 -1.97 -29.40
C LEU A 215 -11.80 -1.21 -29.36
N GLU A 216 -12.77 -1.73 -28.61
CA GLU A 216 -13.98 -1.01 -28.24
C GLU A 216 -13.68 -0.10 -27.06
N ARG A 217 -13.30 -0.70 -25.92
CA ARG A 217 -12.94 -0.01 -24.69
C ARG A 217 -12.00 -0.84 -23.81
N ALA A 218 -11.31 -0.21 -22.88
CA ALA A 218 -10.46 -0.89 -21.92
C ALA A 218 -10.57 -0.33 -20.49
N ILE A 219 -10.39 -1.22 -19.52
CA ILE A 219 -10.15 -0.89 -18.11
C ILE A 219 -8.79 -1.45 -17.72
N MET A 220 -7.99 -0.62 -17.08
CA MET A 220 -6.78 -1.01 -16.37
C MET A 220 -6.97 -0.71 -14.89
N THR A 221 -6.54 -1.63 -14.01
CA THR A 221 -6.59 -1.43 -12.56
C THR A 221 -5.21 -1.56 -11.94
N GLY A 222 -4.92 -0.70 -10.95
CA GLY A 222 -3.66 -0.71 -10.21
C GLY A 222 -3.81 -0.03 -8.85
N ILE A 223 -2.69 0.16 -8.16
CA ILE A 223 -2.64 0.94 -6.91
C ILE A 223 -2.21 2.36 -7.18
N THR A 224 -1.23 2.51 -8.06
CA THR A 224 -0.61 3.79 -8.37
C THR A 224 -0.76 4.12 -9.84
N ARG A 225 -0.64 5.40 -10.17
CA ARG A 225 -0.47 5.81 -11.55
C ARG A 225 1.03 5.97 -11.81
N VAL A 226 1.64 4.96 -12.44
CA VAL A 226 3.00 5.09 -12.99
C VAL A 226 3.03 6.29 -13.94
N ALA A 227 4.01 7.18 -13.77
CA ALA A 227 4.08 8.46 -14.45
C ALA A 227 3.89 8.38 -15.96
N LYS A 228 3.26 9.44 -16.50
CA LYS A 228 3.01 9.57 -17.94
C LYS A 228 4.30 9.54 -18.75
N GLU A 229 5.41 10.04 -18.23
CA GLU A 229 6.69 10.08 -18.94
C GLU A 229 7.37 8.71 -19.08
N SER A 230 6.91 7.68 -18.35
CA SER A 230 7.52 6.34 -18.34
C SER A 230 6.82 5.39 -19.33
N ILE A 231 5.65 4.84 -18.98
CA ILE A 231 4.94 3.82 -19.78
C ILE A 231 3.74 4.37 -20.57
N PHE A 232 3.19 5.51 -20.16
CA PHE A 232 2.00 6.11 -20.78
C PHE A 232 2.34 7.32 -21.67
N SER A 233 3.61 7.52 -22.03
CA SER A 233 4.07 8.74 -22.72
C SER A 233 3.36 8.90 -24.04
N ASP A 234 3.09 7.77 -24.69
CA ASP A 234 2.39 7.72 -25.96
C ASP A 234 0.87 7.63 -25.79
N LEU A 235 0.34 7.30 -24.61
CA LEU A 235 -1.09 7.11 -24.37
C LEU A 235 -1.79 8.43 -24.00
N ASN A 236 -2.17 9.19 -25.02
CA ASN A 236 -2.91 10.45 -24.87
C ASN A 236 -4.45 10.27 -24.78
N ASN A 237 -4.95 9.04 -24.90
CA ASN A 237 -6.37 8.68 -24.83
C ASN A 237 -6.80 8.09 -23.48
N LEU A 238 -5.92 8.15 -22.46
CA LEU A 238 -6.14 7.52 -21.16
C LEU A 238 -6.92 8.44 -20.20
N LYS A 239 -8.13 8.02 -19.79
CA LYS A 239 -8.84 8.61 -18.64
C LYS A 239 -8.29 8.00 -17.36
N VAL A 240 -7.69 8.82 -16.50
CA VAL A 240 -7.14 8.36 -15.23
C VAL A 240 -8.10 8.72 -14.10
N VAL A 241 -8.43 7.72 -13.28
CA VAL A 241 -9.27 7.85 -12.09
C VAL A 241 -8.48 7.38 -10.89
N THR A 242 -8.09 8.32 -10.04
CA THR A 242 -7.26 8.10 -8.86
C THR A 242 -8.05 8.27 -7.56
N THR A 243 -7.38 8.17 -6.40
CA THR A 243 -8.00 8.27 -5.07
C THR A 243 -8.74 9.61 -4.88
N THR A 244 -8.24 10.72 -5.39
CA THR A 244 -8.91 12.03 -5.28
C THR A 244 -9.90 12.32 -6.41
N SER A 245 -10.06 11.41 -7.37
CA SER A 245 -11.05 11.57 -8.45
C SER A 245 -12.46 11.27 -7.95
N ALA A 246 -13.42 12.11 -8.32
CA ALA A 246 -14.84 11.89 -7.99
C ALA A 246 -15.47 10.71 -8.75
N ALA A 247 -14.93 10.35 -9.92
CA ALA A 247 -15.44 9.25 -10.72
C ALA A 247 -15.27 7.90 -9.98
N TYR A 248 -16.32 7.08 -10.02
CA TYR A 248 -16.34 5.73 -9.45
C TYR A 248 -15.96 5.70 -7.96
N ALA A 249 -16.33 6.74 -7.20
CA ALA A 249 -15.94 6.88 -5.80
C ALA A 249 -16.50 5.77 -4.91
N THR A 250 -17.74 5.33 -5.16
CA THR A 250 -18.43 4.27 -4.40
C THR A 250 -18.34 2.89 -5.06
N ALA A 251 -17.78 2.80 -6.27
CA ALA A 251 -17.62 1.55 -7.01
C ALA A 251 -16.58 0.61 -6.39
N PHE A 252 -15.66 1.14 -5.59
CA PHE A 252 -14.59 0.39 -4.92
C PHE A 252 -14.61 0.72 -3.43
N GLY A 253 -14.51 -0.29 -2.58
CA GLY A 253 -14.74 -0.12 -1.15
C GLY A 253 -16.22 -0.22 -0.78
N PHE A 254 -16.50 -0.20 0.52
CA PHE A 254 -17.86 -0.19 1.04
C PHE A 254 -18.17 1.17 1.68
N THR A 255 -19.34 1.73 1.43
CA THR A 255 -19.80 2.93 2.13
C THR A 255 -20.18 2.57 3.56
N GLU A 256 -20.26 3.57 4.44
CA GLU A 256 -20.72 3.37 5.81
C GLU A 256 -22.11 2.70 5.87
N GLU A 257 -23.05 3.15 5.03
CA GLU A 257 -24.40 2.58 4.95
C GLU A 257 -24.36 1.08 4.58
N GLU A 258 -23.52 0.70 3.62
CA GLU A 258 -23.33 -0.68 3.19
C GLU A 258 -22.69 -1.53 4.29
N VAL A 259 -21.70 -1.00 5.01
CA VAL A 259 -21.08 -1.68 6.14
C VAL A 259 -22.09 -1.88 7.27
N PHE A 260 -22.87 -0.87 7.61
CA PHE A 260 -23.86 -0.98 8.69
C PHE A 260 -24.98 -1.96 8.35
N ALA A 261 -25.45 -1.95 7.10
CA ALA A 261 -26.39 -2.95 6.61
C ALA A 261 -25.80 -4.37 6.68
N ALA A 262 -24.51 -4.53 6.37
CA ALA A 262 -23.82 -5.80 6.52
C ALA A 262 -23.73 -6.21 8.00
N LEU A 263 -23.30 -5.33 8.91
CA LEU A 263 -23.27 -5.64 10.34
C LEU A 263 -24.63 -6.08 10.88
N ASP A 264 -25.72 -5.43 10.44
CA ASP A 264 -27.09 -5.80 10.79
C ASP A 264 -27.47 -7.20 10.31
N GLU A 265 -27.07 -7.59 9.09
CA GLU A 265 -27.29 -8.94 8.54
C GLU A 265 -26.66 -10.03 9.43
N TYR A 266 -25.49 -9.77 10.01
CA TYR A 266 -24.76 -10.70 10.88
C TYR A 266 -25.01 -10.47 12.38
N GLY A 267 -25.91 -9.55 12.74
CA GLY A 267 -26.29 -9.29 14.13
C GLY A 267 -25.21 -8.60 14.97
N MET A 268 -24.25 -7.91 14.35
CA MET A 268 -23.18 -7.16 15.03
C MET A 268 -23.65 -5.74 15.40
N GLN A 269 -23.42 -5.32 16.65
CA GLN A 269 -23.92 -4.03 17.17
C GLN A 269 -22.81 -2.99 17.43
N ASN A 270 -21.53 -3.38 17.34
CA ASN A 270 -20.38 -2.57 17.72
C ASN A 270 -19.92 -1.59 16.61
N ARG A 271 -20.87 -0.81 16.05
CA ARG A 271 -20.62 0.10 14.92
C ARG A 271 -19.50 1.11 15.20
N ASP A 272 -19.44 1.69 16.41
CA ASP A 272 -18.42 2.67 16.78
C ASP A 272 -17.01 2.09 16.78
N GLU A 273 -16.85 0.84 17.24
CA GLU A 273 -15.56 0.16 17.21
C GLU A 273 -15.15 -0.19 15.78
N VAL A 274 -16.10 -0.68 14.95
CA VAL A 274 -15.87 -0.97 13.54
C VAL A 274 -15.45 0.29 12.78
N LYS A 275 -16.12 1.42 13.05
CA LYS A 275 -15.77 2.73 12.51
C LYS A 275 -14.34 3.08 12.89
N ARG A 276 -14.02 3.10 14.19
CA ARG A 276 -12.66 3.39 14.67
C ARG A 276 -11.57 2.52 14.03
N TRP A 277 -11.83 1.23 13.82
CA TRP A 277 -10.84 0.29 13.28
C TRP A 277 -10.65 0.40 11.77
N TYR A 278 -11.73 0.52 11.02
CA TYR A 278 -11.74 0.28 9.57
C TYR A 278 -12.16 1.48 8.72
N ASP A 279 -12.75 2.51 9.34
CA ASP A 279 -13.15 3.74 8.66
C ASP A 279 -11.97 4.67 8.40
N GLY A 280 -12.03 5.42 7.30
CA GLY A 280 -11.15 6.57 7.09
C GLY A 280 -10.66 6.74 5.67
N PHE A 281 -11.09 5.91 4.72
CA PHE A 281 -10.72 6.14 3.33
C PHE A 281 -11.65 7.19 2.70
N THR A 282 -11.06 8.10 1.94
CA THR A 282 -11.78 9.13 1.19
C THR A 282 -11.51 8.93 -0.30
N PHE A 283 -12.55 8.80 -1.11
CA PHE A 283 -12.45 8.76 -2.57
C PHE A 283 -13.18 9.94 -3.20
N GLY A 284 -12.42 10.81 -3.87
CA GLY A 284 -12.93 12.11 -4.31
C GLY A 284 -13.47 12.91 -3.13
N GLN A 285 -14.77 13.16 -3.13
CA GLN A 285 -15.46 13.85 -2.03
C GLN A 285 -16.22 12.89 -1.10
N VAL A 286 -16.28 11.60 -1.45
CA VAL A 286 -16.99 10.60 -0.65
C VAL A 286 -16.08 10.15 0.48
N ARG A 287 -16.52 10.44 1.70
CA ARG A 287 -15.87 10.02 2.94
C ARG A 287 -16.44 8.69 3.41
N ASP A 288 -15.84 8.20 4.47
CA ASP A 288 -16.30 7.03 5.22
C ASP A 288 -16.41 5.77 4.35
N ILE A 289 -15.40 5.56 3.49
CA ILE A 289 -15.24 4.34 2.72
C ILE A 289 -14.40 3.35 3.53
N TYR A 290 -14.82 2.10 3.54
CA TYR A 290 -14.21 1.00 4.28
C TYR A 290 -13.54 0.01 3.34
N ASN A 291 -12.46 -0.60 3.82
CA ASN A 291 -11.77 -1.67 3.10
C ASN A 291 -12.63 -2.96 3.09
N PRO A 292 -13.03 -3.48 1.91
CA PRO A 292 -13.87 -4.67 1.79
C PRO A 292 -13.27 -5.91 2.45
N TRP A 293 -11.96 -6.10 2.35
CA TRP A 293 -11.29 -7.27 2.93
C TRP A 293 -11.33 -7.24 4.45
N SER A 294 -11.06 -6.10 5.07
CA SER A 294 -11.16 -5.96 6.53
C SER A 294 -12.59 -6.21 7.02
N ILE A 295 -13.60 -5.65 6.34
CA ILE A 295 -15.01 -5.87 6.71
C ILE A 295 -15.43 -7.32 6.52
N ILE A 296 -15.10 -7.95 5.39
CA ILE A 296 -15.43 -9.35 5.12
C ILE A 296 -14.82 -10.28 6.19
N ASN A 297 -13.58 -10.05 6.59
CA ASN A 297 -12.94 -10.85 7.65
C ASN A 297 -13.54 -10.58 9.04
N LEU A 298 -13.91 -9.33 9.33
CA LEU A 298 -14.65 -9.00 10.55
C LEU A 298 -15.97 -9.78 10.60
N LEU A 299 -16.77 -9.75 9.52
CA LEU A 299 -18.06 -10.42 9.46
C LEU A 299 -17.93 -11.94 9.66
N ASP A 300 -16.85 -12.55 9.16
CA ASP A 300 -16.60 -14.00 9.28
C ASP A 300 -16.11 -14.41 10.67
N THR A 301 -15.15 -13.66 11.20
CA THR A 301 -14.47 -14.03 12.45
C THR A 301 -15.15 -13.45 13.70
N GLY A 302 -15.95 -12.40 13.55
CA GLY A 302 -16.52 -11.62 14.64
C GLY A 302 -15.48 -10.84 15.47
N LYS A 303 -14.27 -10.65 14.96
CA LYS A 303 -13.15 -10.03 15.69
C LYS A 303 -12.63 -8.80 14.97
N LEU A 304 -12.17 -7.83 15.76
CA LEU A 304 -11.41 -6.68 15.28
C LEU A 304 -9.93 -7.06 15.23
N ASP A 305 -9.35 -7.10 14.04
CA ASP A 305 -7.93 -7.39 13.82
C ASP A 305 -7.39 -6.65 12.57
N THR A 306 -6.08 -6.76 12.38
CA THR A 306 -5.30 -6.24 11.27
C THR A 306 -5.31 -7.20 10.06
N TYR A 307 -6.43 -7.25 9.34
CA TYR A 307 -6.65 -8.12 8.18
C TYR A 307 -5.96 -7.64 6.90
N TRP A 308 -5.87 -6.32 6.70
CA TRP A 308 -5.23 -5.68 5.55
C TRP A 308 -3.69 -5.73 5.62
N ALA A 309 -3.16 -5.75 6.85
CA ALA A 309 -1.76 -5.54 7.21
C ALA A 309 -0.75 -6.62 6.77
N ASN A 310 -1.20 -7.82 6.39
CA ASN A 310 -0.31 -8.98 6.16
C ASN A 310 0.05 -9.21 4.67
N THR A 311 0.02 -8.20 3.81
CA THR A 311 0.29 -8.38 2.37
C THR A 311 1.71 -7.97 1.95
N SER A 312 2.25 -8.64 0.93
CA SER A 312 3.66 -8.62 0.49
C SER A 312 4.21 -7.26 0.04
N ALA A 313 3.38 -6.25 -0.15
CA ALA A 313 3.76 -4.93 -0.66
C ALA A 313 4.16 -3.91 0.39
N ASN A 314 4.18 -4.32 1.65
CA ASN A 314 4.83 -3.57 2.72
C ASN A 314 6.35 -3.44 2.50
N SER A 315 6.92 -4.18 1.54
CA SER A 315 8.34 -4.10 1.19
C SER A 315 8.75 -2.72 0.67
N LEU A 316 8.01 -2.15 -0.30
CA LEU A 316 8.33 -0.84 -0.88
C LEU A 316 8.14 0.28 0.13
N VAL A 317 6.97 0.36 0.78
CA VAL A 317 6.71 1.38 1.80
C VAL A 317 7.64 1.24 2.99
N GLY A 318 7.91 0.01 3.43
CA GLY A 318 8.89 -0.25 4.47
C GLY A 318 10.30 0.18 4.07
N LYS A 319 10.72 -0.05 2.81
CA LYS A 319 11.99 0.42 2.26
C LYS A 319 12.06 1.94 2.27
N LEU A 320 11.05 2.64 1.72
CA LEU A 320 11.01 4.10 1.62
C LEU A 320 11.01 4.79 2.99
N ILE A 321 10.27 4.28 3.97
CA ILE A 321 10.28 4.87 5.33
C ILE A 321 11.64 4.61 6.02
N ARG A 322 12.22 3.42 5.80
CA ARG A 322 13.51 3.05 6.41
C ARG A 322 14.67 3.86 5.83
N GLU A 323 14.73 3.97 4.51
CA GLU A 323 15.78 4.63 3.74
C GLU A 323 15.53 6.13 3.54
N GLY A 324 14.31 6.59 3.81
CA GLY A 324 13.91 7.99 3.74
C GLY A 324 14.76 8.90 4.62
N ASP A 325 14.81 10.16 4.23
CA ASP A 325 15.60 11.19 4.88
C ASP A 325 15.04 11.58 6.27
N HIS A 326 15.66 12.59 6.87
CA HIS A 326 15.27 13.09 8.18
C HIS A 326 13.82 13.63 8.19
N SER A 327 13.38 14.33 7.14
CA SER A 327 12.05 14.94 7.07
C SER A 327 10.96 13.88 7.06
N VAL A 328 11.15 12.85 6.22
CA VAL A 328 10.24 11.71 6.10
C VAL A 328 10.02 11.02 7.45
N LYS A 329 11.12 10.74 8.17
CA LYS A 329 11.07 10.05 9.48
C LYS A 329 10.33 10.86 10.54
N ARG A 330 10.57 12.16 10.62
CA ARG A 330 9.90 13.05 11.59
C ARG A 330 8.39 13.16 11.35
N LYS A 331 8.00 13.33 10.08
CA LYS A 331 6.58 13.37 9.69
C LYS A 331 5.91 12.01 9.92
N PHE A 332 6.61 10.91 9.67
CA PHE A 332 6.10 9.57 9.96
C PHE A 332 5.88 9.31 11.46
N GLU A 333 6.80 9.75 12.33
CA GLU A 333 6.61 9.70 13.80
C GLU A 333 5.37 10.50 14.23
N THR A 334 5.18 11.69 13.65
CA THR A 334 4.00 12.53 13.90
C THR A 334 2.71 11.79 13.55
N LEU A 335 2.68 11.10 12.40
CA LEU A 335 1.56 10.28 11.96
C LEU A 335 1.26 9.12 12.93
N LEU A 336 2.29 8.42 13.42
CA LEU A 336 2.15 7.29 14.35
C LEU A 336 1.55 7.68 15.71
N ARG A 337 1.77 8.93 16.13
CA ARG A 337 1.17 9.52 17.35
C ARG A 337 -0.27 10.00 17.15
N GLY A 338 -0.82 9.84 15.94
CA GLY A 338 -2.15 10.32 15.59
C GLY A 338 -2.19 11.79 15.19
N GLY A 339 -1.03 12.42 14.95
CA GLY A 339 -0.94 13.77 14.40
C GLY A 339 -1.19 13.81 12.89
N THR A 340 -1.10 15.01 12.34
CA THR A 340 -1.24 15.28 10.90
C THR A 340 0.06 15.82 10.32
N ILE A 341 0.26 15.61 9.02
CA ILE A 341 1.36 16.21 8.26
C ILE A 341 0.80 17.04 7.13
N ARG A 342 1.62 17.95 6.60
CA ARG A 342 1.31 18.72 5.40
C ARG A 342 2.30 18.38 4.29
N SER A 343 1.79 18.24 3.08
CA SER A 343 2.57 17.95 1.87
C SER A 343 1.81 18.41 0.64
N GLU A 344 2.54 18.91 -0.35
CA GLU A 344 2.06 18.90 -1.73
C GLU A 344 2.03 17.44 -2.22
N LEU A 345 1.08 17.12 -3.10
CA LEU A 345 0.89 15.77 -3.61
C LEU A 345 0.78 15.77 -5.13
N ASP A 346 1.50 14.84 -5.75
CA ASP A 346 1.31 14.46 -7.15
C ASP A 346 0.94 12.98 -7.23
N GLU A 347 -0.30 12.70 -7.61
CA GLU A 347 -0.77 11.34 -7.82
C GLU A 347 -0.18 10.68 -9.09
N GLN A 348 0.62 11.42 -9.87
CA GLN A 348 1.49 10.88 -10.91
C GLN A 348 2.81 10.44 -10.30
N ILE A 349 2.87 9.18 -9.87
CA ILE A 349 4.05 8.67 -9.19
C ILE A 349 5.11 8.30 -10.24
N VAL A 350 6.19 9.08 -10.26
CA VAL A 350 7.40 8.75 -11.00
C VAL A 350 8.27 7.87 -10.09
N TYR A 351 8.17 6.55 -10.25
CA TYR A 351 8.85 5.59 -9.35
C TYR A 351 10.37 5.81 -9.29
N ASN A 352 11.01 6.18 -10.41
CA ASN A 352 12.45 6.46 -10.45
C ASN A 352 12.87 7.75 -9.71
N GLN A 353 11.91 8.54 -9.20
CA GLN A 353 12.16 9.73 -8.38
C GLN A 353 11.82 9.49 -6.89
N LEU A 354 11.33 8.30 -6.51
CA LEU A 354 10.99 7.98 -5.12
C LEU A 354 12.19 8.04 -4.16
N ASP A 355 13.42 7.88 -4.68
CA ASP A 355 14.63 7.99 -3.88
C ASP A 355 14.98 9.47 -3.65
N GLY A 356 14.58 9.98 -2.48
CA GLY A 356 14.92 11.35 -2.03
C GLY A 356 13.86 12.41 -2.31
N ASP A 357 12.74 12.04 -2.95
CA ASP A 357 11.56 12.91 -3.07
C ASP A 357 10.52 12.55 -1.99
N GLU A 358 10.42 13.43 -0.99
CA GLU A 358 9.48 13.29 0.11
C GLU A 358 8.00 13.33 -0.36
N GLU A 359 7.66 14.17 -1.34
CA GLU A 359 6.29 14.35 -1.82
C GLU A 359 5.82 13.11 -2.57
N ALA A 360 6.72 12.49 -3.35
CA ALA A 360 6.45 11.23 -4.03
C ALA A 360 6.19 10.08 -3.03
N ILE A 361 6.89 10.05 -1.89
CA ILE A 361 6.65 9.08 -0.80
C ILE A 361 5.23 9.27 -0.23
N TRP A 362 4.85 10.50 0.15
CA TRP A 362 3.52 10.74 0.72
C TRP A 362 2.39 10.48 -0.28
N SER A 363 2.61 10.82 -1.55
CA SER A 363 1.68 10.51 -2.65
C SER A 363 1.49 9.01 -2.83
N LEU A 364 2.56 8.21 -2.75
CA LEU A 364 2.49 6.76 -2.76
C LEU A 364 1.73 6.20 -1.55
N LEU A 365 1.98 6.74 -0.35
CA LEU A 365 1.30 6.28 0.86
C LEU A 365 -0.20 6.60 0.80
N LEU A 366 -0.60 7.74 0.24
CA LEU A 366 -2.01 8.08 -0.01
C LEU A 366 -2.63 7.14 -1.06
N ALA A 367 -1.99 6.96 -2.22
CA ALA A 367 -2.49 6.08 -3.28
C ALA A 367 -2.63 4.62 -2.81
N SER A 368 -1.72 4.19 -1.92
CA SER A 368 -1.75 2.87 -1.30
C SER A 368 -2.77 2.73 -0.17
N GLY A 369 -3.44 3.81 0.23
CA GLY A 369 -4.48 3.83 1.27
C GLY A 369 -3.96 3.85 2.70
N TYR A 370 -2.68 4.15 2.92
CA TYR A 370 -2.11 4.29 4.27
C TYR A 370 -2.41 5.65 4.90
N LEU A 371 -2.67 6.66 4.06
CA LEU A 371 -3.04 8.00 4.48
C LEU A 371 -4.44 8.35 4.00
N LYS A 372 -5.05 9.32 4.68
CA LYS A 372 -6.28 9.99 4.27
C LYS A 372 -6.11 11.50 4.28
N VAL A 373 -6.84 12.15 3.38
CA VAL A 373 -6.92 13.62 3.28
C VAL A 373 -7.92 14.14 4.32
N ILE A 374 -7.45 15.04 5.18
CA ILE A 374 -8.27 15.75 6.18
C ILE A 374 -8.81 17.06 5.60
N SER A 375 -7.92 17.85 4.99
CA SER A 375 -8.25 19.12 4.33
C SER A 375 -7.27 19.39 3.20
N VAL A 376 -7.66 20.29 2.30
CA VAL A 376 -6.83 20.80 1.20
C VAL A 376 -6.90 22.32 1.24
N GLU A 377 -5.76 22.98 1.33
CA GLU A 377 -5.60 24.45 1.37
C GLU A 377 -4.50 24.83 0.39
N ASP A 378 -4.78 25.67 -0.62
CA ASP A 378 -3.78 26.18 -1.59
C ASP A 378 -2.84 25.11 -2.20
N TRP A 379 -3.40 23.96 -2.60
CA TRP A 379 -2.68 22.77 -3.14
C TRP A 379 -1.85 21.97 -2.11
N GLU A 380 -1.85 22.40 -0.85
CA GLU A 380 -1.26 21.67 0.27
C GLU A 380 -2.31 20.75 0.91
N TYR A 381 -1.96 19.47 1.09
CA TYR A 381 -2.83 18.46 1.67
C TYR A 381 -2.46 18.24 3.14
N THR A 382 -3.45 18.31 4.02
CA THR A 382 -3.30 17.85 5.40
C THR A 382 -3.65 16.36 5.48
N LEU A 383 -2.68 15.54 5.86
CA LEU A 383 -2.75 14.08 5.83
C LEU A 383 -2.68 13.48 7.23
N SER A 384 -3.37 12.37 7.44
CA SER A 384 -3.31 11.55 8.66
C SER A 384 -3.30 10.06 8.29
N LEU A 385 -2.91 9.18 9.23
CA LEU A 385 -3.11 7.75 9.05
C LEU A 385 -4.61 7.45 8.88
N THR A 386 -4.92 6.54 7.96
CA THR A 386 -6.30 6.22 7.59
C THR A 386 -7.14 5.82 8.80
N ASN A 387 -6.66 4.82 9.55
CA ASN A 387 -7.39 4.21 10.67
C ASN A 387 -6.47 3.47 11.66
N ASP A 388 -7.07 2.90 12.72
CA ASP A 388 -6.33 2.17 13.75
C ASP A 388 -5.68 0.88 13.22
N GLU A 389 -6.28 0.21 12.22
CA GLU A 389 -5.66 -0.94 11.55
C GLU A 389 -4.32 -0.56 10.90
N VAL A 390 -4.29 0.54 10.15
CA VAL A 390 -3.06 1.05 9.51
C VAL A 390 -2.01 1.44 10.55
N ARG A 391 -2.41 2.12 11.64
CA ARG A 391 -1.49 2.49 12.73
C ARG A 391 -0.84 1.25 13.36
N ARG A 392 -1.63 0.22 13.65
CA ARG A 392 -1.13 -1.04 14.23
C ARG A 392 -0.21 -1.79 13.25
N MET A 393 -0.54 -1.80 11.96
CA MET A 393 0.33 -2.36 10.93
C MET A 393 1.70 -1.69 10.93
N PHE A 394 1.76 -0.36 10.89
CA PHE A 394 3.03 0.35 10.88
C PHE A 394 3.85 0.11 12.16
N ARG A 395 3.21 0.09 13.34
CA ARG A 395 3.89 -0.30 14.59
C ARG A 395 4.49 -1.69 14.50
N LYS A 396 3.73 -2.68 13.98
CA LYS A 396 4.21 -4.06 13.79
C LYS A 396 5.37 -4.14 12.79
N MET A 397 5.31 -3.37 11.70
CA MET A 397 6.37 -3.29 10.69
C MET A 397 7.67 -2.77 11.30
N ILE A 398 7.60 -1.67 12.06
CA ILE A 398 8.74 -1.08 12.76
C ILE A 398 9.35 -2.09 13.73
N LYS A 399 8.54 -2.74 14.58
CA LYS A 399 9.00 -3.82 15.46
C LYS A 399 9.69 -4.95 14.69
N GLY A 400 9.18 -5.30 13.50
CA GLY A 400 9.74 -6.34 12.64
C GLY A 400 11.16 -6.04 12.16
N TRP A 401 11.51 -4.76 11.96
CA TRP A 401 12.88 -4.36 11.63
C TRP A 401 13.87 -4.74 12.74
N PHE A 402 13.46 -4.64 14.01
CA PHE A 402 14.30 -4.98 15.16
C PHE A 402 14.38 -6.49 15.44
N LYS A 403 13.35 -7.28 15.09
CA LYS A 403 13.38 -8.75 15.29
C LYS A 403 14.38 -9.46 14.38
N LYS A 404 14.55 -8.98 13.13
CA LYS A 404 15.48 -9.57 12.16
C LYS A 404 16.95 -9.38 12.54
N SER A 405 17.25 -8.44 13.44
CA SER A 405 18.58 -8.21 14.01
C SER A 405 19.06 -9.30 14.99
N GLY A 406 18.26 -10.35 15.22
CA GLY A 406 18.62 -11.48 16.10
C GLY A 406 18.51 -11.19 17.60
N SER A 407 18.07 -9.99 17.98
CA SER A 407 17.86 -9.58 19.36
C SER A 407 16.38 -9.66 19.73
N ASN A 408 16.05 -10.24 20.89
CA ASN A 408 14.68 -10.20 21.39
C ASN A 408 14.36 -8.73 21.72
N TYR A 409 13.44 -8.11 20.97
CA TYR A 409 13.00 -6.71 21.14
C TYR A 409 12.66 -6.36 22.60
N ASN A 410 12.11 -7.31 23.35
CA ASN A 410 11.82 -7.15 24.77
C ASN A 410 13.07 -6.95 25.63
N ASP A 411 14.24 -7.44 25.24
CA ASP A 411 15.43 -7.45 26.09
C ASP A 411 15.90 -6.02 26.41
N PHE A 412 15.84 -5.09 25.44
CA PHE A 412 16.18 -3.69 25.70
C PHE A 412 15.18 -3.00 26.63
N VAL A 413 13.88 -3.22 26.39
CA VAL A 413 12.82 -2.65 27.21
C VAL A 413 12.91 -3.18 28.64
N GLN A 414 13.12 -4.49 28.82
CA GLN A 414 13.30 -5.10 30.13
C GLN A 414 14.55 -4.55 30.82
N ALA A 415 15.68 -4.49 30.12
CA ALA A 415 16.93 -3.92 30.64
C ALA A 415 16.75 -2.46 31.08
N LEU A 416 16.06 -1.65 30.28
CA LEU A 416 15.72 -0.27 30.60
C LEU A 416 14.87 -0.16 31.88
N LEU A 417 13.81 -0.97 32.00
CA LEU A 417 12.90 -0.94 33.15
C LEU A 417 13.58 -1.39 34.45
N ILE A 418 14.59 -2.28 34.38
CA ILE A 418 15.35 -2.73 35.57
C ILE A 418 16.69 -2.00 35.78
N HIS A 419 17.00 -0.99 34.95
CA HIS A 419 18.27 -0.23 34.98
C HIS A 419 19.54 -1.08 34.73
N ASP A 420 19.44 -2.09 33.86
CA ASP A 420 20.59 -2.90 33.43
C ASP A 420 21.32 -2.19 32.27
N LEU A 421 22.24 -1.28 32.62
CA LEU A 421 23.03 -0.52 31.65
C LEU A 421 23.89 -1.41 30.75
N ASP A 422 24.42 -2.52 31.26
CA ASP A 422 25.26 -3.43 30.50
C ASP A 422 24.44 -4.12 29.40
N ALA A 423 23.26 -4.65 29.76
CA ALA A 423 22.35 -5.25 28.79
C ALA A 423 21.80 -4.23 27.78
N MET A 424 21.51 -3.00 28.22
CA MET A 424 21.11 -1.91 27.32
C MET A 424 22.20 -1.62 26.27
N ASN A 425 23.46 -1.50 26.71
CA ASN A 425 24.61 -1.26 25.84
C ASN A 425 24.86 -2.43 24.88
N GLU A 426 24.84 -3.67 25.37
CA GLU A 426 25.05 -4.86 24.54
C GLU A 426 23.98 -4.94 23.44
N TYR A 427 22.71 -4.75 23.82
CA TYR A 427 21.60 -4.77 22.88
C TYR A 427 21.77 -3.69 21.80
N MET A 428 22.00 -2.44 22.22
CA MET A 428 22.06 -1.29 21.31
C MET A 428 23.22 -1.40 20.33
N ASN A 429 24.38 -1.87 20.77
CA ASN A 429 25.52 -2.11 19.88
C ASN A 429 25.24 -3.25 18.89
N ARG A 430 24.65 -4.37 19.34
CA ARG A 430 24.29 -5.50 18.48
C ARG A 430 23.30 -5.10 17.39
N VAL A 431 22.24 -4.38 17.74
CA VAL A 431 21.25 -3.95 16.76
C VAL A 431 21.81 -2.89 15.83
N SER A 432 22.58 -1.91 16.35
CA SER A 432 23.26 -0.90 15.54
C SER A 432 24.14 -1.55 14.47
N LEU A 433 25.02 -2.49 14.85
CA LEU A 433 25.86 -3.25 13.91
C LEU A 433 25.07 -3.92 12.79
N SER A 434 23.95 -4.56 13.13
CA SER A 434 23.09 -5.24 12.15
C SER A 434 22.38 -4.27 11.20
N MET A 435 21.83 -3.19 11.73
CA MET A 435 21.03 -2.22 10.97
C MET A 435 21.92 -1.35 10.08
N PHE A 436 23.04 -0.85 10.59
CA PHE A 436 23.96 0.01 9.83
C PHE A 436 24.67 -0.72 8.68
N SER A 437 24.86 -2.05 8.79
CA SER A 437 25.38 -2.85 7.67
C SER A 437 24.40 -2.95 6.49
N TYR A 438 23.09 -2.76 6.73
CA TYR A 438 22.10 -2.62 5.66
C TYR A 438 22.08 -1.20 5.06
N PHE A 439 22.35 -0.16 5.86
CA PHE A 439 22.38 1.23 5.38
C PHE A 439 23.59 1.53 4.47
N ASP A 440 24.74 0.89 4.69
CA ASP A 440 25.95 1.04 3.84
C ASP A 440 25.84 0.38 2.44
N THR A 441 24.73 -0.30 2.12
CA THR A 441 24.49 -0.82 0.75
C THR A 441 23.87 0.21 -0.21
N GLY A 442 23.53 1.41 0.28
CA GLY A 442 23.11 2.55 -0.54
C GLY A 442 24.33 3.33 -1.06
N LYS A 443 24.34 3.67 -2.35
CA LYS A 443 25.50 4.23 -3.07
C LYS A 443 26.04 5.59 -2.59
N ASN A 444 25.45 6.24 -1.58
CA ASN A 444 25.95 7.51 -1.04
C ASN A 444 25.65 7.63 0.47
N PRO A 445 26.66 7.54 1.35
CA PRO A 445 26.46 7.85 2.77
C PRO A 445 26.32 9.38 2.91
N SER A 446 25.10 9.86 3.10
CA SER A 446 24.84 11.25 3.48
C SER A 446 25.45 11.50 4.86
N GLY A 447 26.58 12.19 4.88
CA GLY A 447 27.36 12.51 6.08
C GLY A 447 26.73 13.57 7.00
N ALA A 448 25.40 13.62 7.13
CA ALA A 448 24.73 14.60 7.97
C ALA A 448 23.64 13.94 8.84
N GLU A 449 23.94 13.93 10.14
CA GLU A 449 23.04 13.81 11.31
C GLU A 449 22.55 12.42 11.75
N PRO A 450 23.42 11.64 12.42
CA PRO A 450 23.05 10.36 13.04
C PRO A 450 22.08 10.50 14.24
N GLU A 451 22.12 11.59 15.02
CA GLU A 451 21.39 11.74 16.31
C GLU A 451 19.88 11.48 16.19
N ARG A 452 19.23 12.01 15.15
CA ARG A 452 17.77 11.88 14.98
C ARG A 452 17.34 10.54 14.38
N PHE A 453 18.23 9.90 13.63
CA PHE A 453 18.05 8.49 13.27
C PHE A 453 18.04 7.62 14.53
N TYR A 454 19.00 7.85 15.42
CA TYR A 454 19.04 7.18 16.72
C TYR A 454 17.83 7.50 17.59
N HIS A 455 17.35 8.74 17.54
CA HIS A 455 16.13 9.14 18.23
C HIS A 455 14.91 8.33 17.77
N GLY A 456 14.64 8.28 16.46
CA GLY A 456 13.54 7.49 15.91
C GLY A 456 13.71 5.99 16.14
N PHE A 457 14.96 5.51 16.14
CA PHE A 457 15.32 4.12 16.45
C PHE A 457 14.98 3.76 17.90
N VAL A 458 15.40 4.59 18.87
CA VAL A 458 15.15 4.38 20.30
C VAL A 458 13.65 4.53 20.63
N LEU A 459 12.95 5.47 19.99
CA LEU A 459 11.49 5.56 20.11
C LEU A 459 10.76 4.31 19.58
N GLY A 460 11.22 3.74 18.46
CA GLY A 460 10.70 2.48 17.94
C GLY A 460 10.84 1.32 18.93
N LEU A 461 11.91 1.31 19.72
CA LEU A 461 12.12 0.34 20.80
C LEU A 461 11.15 0.53 21.98
N MET A 462 10.59 1.72 22.16
CA MET A 462 9.74 2.06 23.32
C MET A 462 8.25 2.12 23.02
N VAL A 463 7.82 1.88 21.78
CA VAL A 463 6.41 2.01 21.38
C VAL A 463 5.48 1.08 22.19
N ASP A 464 6.01 -0.04 22.72
CA ASP A 464 5.27 -1.00 23.54
C ASP A 464 5.11 -0.58 24.99
N LEU A 465 5.87 0.42 25.43
CA LEU A 465 5.67 1.03 26.73
C LEU A 465 4.46 1.98 26.74
N GLU A 466 3.82 2.31 25.61
CA GLU A 466 2.69 3.26 25.59
C GLU A 466 1.48 2.83 26.45
N GLU A 467 1.33 1.52 26.73
CA GLU A 467 0.28 0.99 27.61
C GLU A 467 0.55 1.33 29.08
N ASP A 468 1.81 1.33 29.51
CA ASP A 468 2.25 1.55 30.90
C ASP A 468 2.82 2.97 31.13
N TYR A 469 3.24 3.65 30.07
CA TYR A 469 3.90 4.94 30.06
C TYR A 469 3.27 5.90 29.05
N ILE A 470 3.34 7.19 29.35
CA ILE A 470 3.13 8.26 28.39
C ILE A 470 4.51 8.57 27.78
N LEU A 471 4.70 8.14 26.54
CA LEU A 471 5.91 8.41 25.76
C LEU A 471 5.85 9.82 25.15
N ILE A 472 6.78 10.69 25.55
CA ILE A 472 6.86 12.07 25.10
C ILE A 472 8.24 12.31 24.48
N SER A 473 8.32 12.87 23.27
CA SER A 473 9.60 13.30 22.68
C SER A 473 9.60 14.76 22.27
N ASN A 474 10.79 15.37 22.22
CA ASN A 474 11.03 16.72 21.69
C ASN A 474 10.15 17.83 22.30
N ARG A 475 9.78 17.70 23.58
CA ARG A 475 8.88 18.64 24.27
C ARG A 475 9.67 19.54 25.22
N GLU A 476 9.20 20.77 25.41
CA GLU A 476 9.81 21.72 26.33
C GLU A 476 9.58 21.33 27.80
N SER A 477 10.64 21.37 28.60
CA SER A 477 10.63 21.24 30.06
C SER A 477 11.82 22.00 30.65
N GLY A 478 11.62 22.64 31.80
CA GLY A 478 12.63 23.53 32.40
C GLY A 478 13.05 24.63 31.42
N PHE A 479 14.34 24.66 31.06
CA PHE A 479 14.95 25.66 30.18
C PHE A 479 15.33 25.12 28.78
N GLY A 480 14.81 23.96 28.38
CA GLY A 480 15.15 23.37 27.08
C GLY A 480 14.13 22.33 26.58
N ARG A 481 14.57 21.50 25.63
CA ARG A 481 13.78 20.40 25.05
C ARG A 481 14.54 19.10 25.21
N TYR A 482 13.96 18.14 25.92
CA TYR A 482 14.52 16.80 26.04
C TYR A 482 14.25 15.98 24.78
N ASP A 483 15.10 15.00 24.50
CA ASP A 483 14.86 14.04 23.43
C ASP A 483 13.68 13.14 23.76
N VAL A 484 13.77 12.30 24.81
CA VAL A 484 12.71 11.33 25.15
C VAL A 484 12.42 11.34 26.65
N MET A 485 11.14 11.27 26.99
CA MET A 485 10.64 11.12 28.35
C MET A 485 9.57 10.04 28.41
N LEU A 486 9.73 9.12 29.34
CA LEU A 486 8.73 8.13 29.72
C LEU A 486 8.14 8.55 31.06
N GLU A 487 6.91 9.05 31.01
CA GLU A 487 6.14 9.37 32.21
C GLU A 487 5.29 8.16 32.59
N PRO A 488 5.46 7.57 33.78
CA PRO A 488 4.75 6.36 34.17
C PRO A 488 3.26 6.65 34.37
N ARG A 489 2.39 5.74 33.93
CA ARG A 489 0.94 5.82 34.20
C ARG A 489 0.59 5.27 35.58
N GLN A 490 1.40 4.35 36.11
CA GLN A 490 1.23 3.80 37.45
C GLN A 490 2.26 4.41 38.38
N GLU A 491 1.84 4.82 39.58
CA GLU A 491 2.74 5.46 40.54
C GLU A 491 3.93 4.58 40.93
N LYS A 492 3.85 3.26 40.80
CA LYS A 492 4.90 2.30 41.20
C LYS A 492 6.08 2.19 40.22
N ASP A 493 5.95 2.75 39.02
CA ASP A 493 6.97 2.66 37.96
C ASP A 493 7.81 3.95 37.89
N ASP A 494 9.10 3.83 37.59
CA ASP A 494 10.01 4.98 37.57
C ASP A 494 9.86 5.77 36.27
N ALA A 495 9.97 7.09 36.35
CA ALA A 495 10.04 7.96 35.17
C ALA A 495 11.44 7.94 34.57
N ILE A 496 11.53 8.11 33.26
CA ILE A 496 12.80 8.03 32.54
C ILE A 496 12.96 9.24 31.62
N ILE A 497 14.13 9.87 31.66
CA ILE A 497 14.53 10.95 30.75
C ILE A 497 15.76 10.49 29.98
N MET A 498 15.77 10.73 28.66
CA MET A 498 16.89 10.39 27.79
C MET A 498 17.29 11.57 26.95
N GLU A 499 18.59 11.73 26.78
CA GLU A 499 19.20 12.73 25.89
C GLU A 499 20.20 12.03 24.97
N PHE A 500 20.18 12.40 23.69
CA PHE A 500 20.94 11.77 22.63
C PHE A 500 22.01 12.72 22.09
N LYS A 501 23.23 12.22 21.94
CA LYS A 501 24.38 12.97 21.43
C LYS A 501 25.23 12.12 20.51
N VAL A 502 25.70 12.70 19.42
CA VAL A 502 26.68 12.10 18.52
C VAL A 502 28.06 12.57 18.92
N PHE A 503 28.98 11.61 18.99
CA PHE A 503 30.39 11.85 19.24
C PHE A 503 30.95 12.81 18.20
N GLN A 504 31.53 13.90 18.67
CA GLN A 504 32.21 14.87 17.83
C GLN A 504 33.72 14.79 18.09
N PRO A 505 34.51 14.10 17.24
CA PRO A 505 35.95 13.92 17.45
C PRO A 505 36.75 15.25 17.51
N ARG A 506 36.13 16.35 17.06
CA ARG A 506 36.71 17.70 17.13
C ARG A 506 36.49 18.39 18.49
N LYS A 507 35.56 17.90 19.32
CA LYS A 507 35.17 18.48 20.60
C LYS A 507 35.35 17.53 21.79
N GLU A 508 35.30 16.23 21.54
CA GLU A 508 35.28 15.17 22.55
C GLU A 508 36.39 14.17 22.24
N ASN A 509 37.00 13.58 23.29
CA ASN A 509 38.12 12.65 23.10
C ASN A 509 37.64 11.20 23.06
N LYS A 510 36.57 10.88 23.80
CA LYS A 510 35.98 9.54 23.84
C LYS A 510 34.45 9.62 23.95
N LEU A 511 33.78 8.49 23.70
CA LEU A 511 32.33 8.35 23.70
C LEU A 511 31.72 8.61 25.10
N GLU A 512 32.48 8.33 26.16
CA GLU A 512 32.13 8.64 27.55
C GLU A 512 31.98 10.14 27.81
N ASP A 513 32.78 10.98 27.12
CA ASP A 513 32.67 12.44 27.23
C ASP A 513 31.32 12.91 26.68
N THR A 514 30.87 12.28 25.60
CA THR A 514 29.57 12.55 24.96
C THR A 514 28.39 12.12 25.85
N VAL A 515 28.48 10.97 26.52
CA VAL A 515 27.46 10.53 27.49
C VAL A 515 27.36 11.54 28.63
N LYS A 516 28.51 11.96 29.16
CA LYS A 516 28.57 12.95 30.23
C LYS A 516 27.95 14.28 29.80
N ASN A 517 28.24 14.75 28.59
CA ASN A 517 27.62 15.96 28.04
C ASN A 517 26.10 15.83 27.89
N ALA A 518 25.59 14.66 27.50
CA ALA A 518 24.16 14.39 27.42
C ALA A 518 23.49 14.46 28.81
N LEU A 519 24.10 13.81 29.82
CA LEU A 519 23.60 13.84 31.20
C LEU A 519 23.66 15.25 31.82
N GLU A 520 24.76 15.98 31.61
CA GLU A 520 24.92 17.37 32.06
C GLU A 520 23.84 18.26 31.46
N GLN A 521 23.50 18.08 30.18
CA GLN A 521 22.41 18.83 29.56
C GLN A 521 21.05 18.55 30.22
N ILE A 522 20.75 17.30 30.59
CA ILE A 522 19.50 16.96 31.30
C ILE A 522 19.39 17.74 32.61
N GLU A 523 20.51 17.84 33.35
CA GLU A 523 20.57 18.56 34.62
C GLU A 523 20.48 20.08 34.44
N GLU A 524 21.32 20.65 33.58
CA GLU A 524 21.38 22.11 33.34
C GLU A 524 20.05 22.67 32.83
N LYS A 525 19.37 21.90 31.98
CA LYS A 525 18.07 22.31 31.42
C LYS A 525 16.89 21.94 32.31
N GLN A 526 17.12 21.26 33.44
CA GLN A 526 16.10 20.90 34.43
C GLN A 526 14.92 20.12 33.82
N TYR A 527 15.19 19.16 32.93
CA TYR A 527 14.12 18.42 32.24
C TYR A 527 13.17 17.67 33.18
N ALA A 528 13.63 17.29 34.37
CA ALA A 528 12.82 16.65 35.41
C ALA A 528 11.73 17.55 36.01
N ALA A 529 11.77 18.87 35.80
CA ALA A 529 10.84 19.82 36.42
C ALA A 529 9.37 19.50 36.15
N SER A 530 9.03 19.08 34.92
CA SER A 530 7.66 18.71 34.55
C SER A 530 7.16 17.45 35.28
N LEU A 531 8.03 16.47 35.53
CA LEU A 531 7.70 15.23 36.24
C LEU A 531 7.56 15.48 37.75
N ILE A 532 8.44 16.31 38.32
CA ILE A 532 8.37 16.71 39.74
C ILE A 532 7.07 17.49 40.00
N ALA A 533 6.68 18.40 39.10
CA ALA A 533 5.43 19.14 39.20
C ALA A 533 4.18 18.24 39.18
N LYS A 534 4.31 17.03 38.61
CA LYS A 534 3.27 15.99 38.60
C LYS A 534 3.31 15.03 39.79
N GLY A 535 4.21 15.26 40.76
CA GLY A 535 4.30 14.49 42.00
C GLY A 535 5.24 13.28 41.94
N ILE A 536 6.02 13.11 40.86
CA ILE A 536 7.01 12.04 40.78
C ILE A 536 8.27 12.46 41.57
N PRO A 537 8.69 11.70 42.59
CA PRO A 537 9.80 12.10 43.42
C PRO A 537 11.13 11.90 42.69
N MET A 538 12.12 12.72 43.02
CA MET A 538 13.38 12.83 42.26
C MET A 538 14.15 11.50 42.19
N GLU A 539 14.12 10.73 43.28
CA GLU A 539 14.76 9.42 43.39
C GLU A 539 14.15 8.35 42.47
N ARG A 540 13.00 8.65 41.84
CA ARG A 540 12.30 7.79 40.89
C ARG A 540 12.30 8.35 39.46
N ILE A 541 13.19 9.30 39.19
CA ILE A 541 13.44 9.85 37.85
C ILE A 541 14.83 9.38 37.41
N ARG A 542 14.87 8.37 36.55
CA ARG A 542 16.10 7.87 35.93
C ARG A 542 16.47 8.74 34.74
N LYS A 543 17.77 8.96 34.54
CA LYS A 543 18.32 9.80 33.47
C LYS A 543 19.37 9.00 32.71
N TYR A 544 19.30 9.01 31.39
CA TYR A 544 20.22 8.28 30.53
C TYR A 544 20.78 9.20 29.45
N GLY A 545 22.10 9.21 29.31
CA GLY A 545 22.78 9.83 28.17
C GLY A 545 23.12 8.77 27.13
N PHE A 546 22.69 8.94 25.89
CA PHE A 546 23.11 8.06 24.80
C PHE A 546 24.13 8.80 23.92
N ALA A 547 25.29 8.21 23.78
CA ALA A 547 26.35 8.66 22.90
C ALA A 547 26.48 7.73 21.69
N PHE A 548 26.60 8.33 20.50
CA PHE A 548 26.62 7.60 19.24
C PHE A 548 27.87 7.91 18.40
N GLU A 549 28.56 6.86 17.94
CA GLU A 549 29.70 6.97 17.02
C GLU A 549 29.57 5.94 15.89
N GLY A 550 29.08 6.37 14.72
CA GLY A 550 28.98 5.51 13.54
C GLY A 550 28.03 4.32 13.75
N LYS A 551 28.56 3.16 14.16
CA LYS A 551 27.78 1.95 14.50
C LYS A 551 27.83 1.59 15.99
N LYS A 552 28.55 2.36 16.80
CA LYS A 552 28.73 2.15 18.24
C LYS A 552 27.81 3.06 19.03
N VAL A 553 27.28 2.53 20.13
CA VAL A 553 26.43 3.25 21.07
C VAL A 553 27.00 3.06 22.47
N LEU A 554 27.01 4.11 23.28
CA LEU A 554 27.27 4.02 24.71
C LEU A 554 26.14 4.70 25.47
N ILE A 555 25.60 4.02 26.47
CA ILE A 555 24.56 4.52 27.36
C ILE A 555 25.13 4.56 28.77
N GLY A 556 24.94 5.68 29.46
CA GLY A 556 25.31 5.82 30.86
C GLY A 556 24.43 6.78 31.63
#